data_AF-A0A9W6NZL3-F1
#
_entry.id   AF-A0A9W6NZL3-F1
#
_cell.length_a   1.000
_cell.length_b   1.000
_cell.length_c   1.000
_cell.angle_alpha   90.00
_cell.angle_beta   90.00
_cell.angle_gamma   90.00
#
_symmetry.space_group_name_H-M   'P 1'
#
loop_
_entity.id
_entity.type
_entity.pdbx_description
1 polymer ?
#
loop_
_entity_poly.entity_id
_entity_poly.type
_entity_poly.pdbx_seq_one_letter_code
_entity_poly.pdbx_strand_id
1 'polypeptide(L)'
;MEHGEPQGAGGADRNGAADPLRNGAHGEVAGVTETTDVIEEATALDRAQRAGEAAAAAAVAAGEPPPSAAADVDLTAAAFFDVDNTMMVGASIFHFARGLAARKFFTTSDLAGFAWQQLKFRIGGREDKNGIAGHRDTALSFVAGRPVDEVVSLGEEIYDELMADRIWAGTRALAQMHLDAGQRVWLVTATPVELALIIARRLGLTGALGTVAESVDGHYTGRLVGEILHGPAKAHAVRALAATEGLDLRRCTAYSDSVNDVPMLSAVGTAVAVNPDSELRDVAKDRGWQIRDFRSGRKVARIGVPSVLGAGALAGAVAAGVAYRRR
;
A
#
# COMPACT_ATOMS: atom_id res chain seq x y z
N MET A 1 29.62 -47.16 -78.30
CA MET A 1 30.82 -46.62 -78.96
C MET A 1 31.21 -45.38 -78.18
N GLU A 2 32.40 -45.13 -77.71
CA GLU A 2 33.68 -45.84 -77.59
C GLU A 2 34.60 -44.75 -76.99
N HIS A 3 35.40 -45.10 -75.96
CA HIS A 3 36.66 -44.50 -75.48
C HIS A 3 36.89 -42.97 -75.51
N GLY A 4 37.55 -42.33 -74.55
CA GLY A 4 38.45 -42.78 -73.51
C GLY A 4 39.05 -41.57 -72.78
N GLU A 5 39.72 -41.84 -71.67
CA GLU A 5 40.55 -40.89 -70.91
C GLU A 5 41.67 -40.27 -71.78
N PRO A 6 42.35 -39.24 -71.25
CA PRO A 6 43.70 -39.54 -70.82
C PRO A 6 44.07 -39.04 -69.42
N GLN A 7 44.96 -39.81 -68.83
CA GLN A 7 45.60 -39.66 -67.53
C GLN A 7 46.75 -38.65 -67.55
N GLY A 8 47.00 -38.04 -66.39
CA GLY A 8 48.34 -37.97 -65.80
C GLY A 8 49.07 -36.62 -65.88
N ALA A 9 49.33 -36.02 -64.71
CA ALA A 9 50.69 -35.86 -64.19
C ALA A 9 50.72 -35.05 -62.87
N GLY A 10 51.55 -35.52 -61.92
CA GLY A 10 52.29 -34.63 -61.02
C GLY A 10 51.83 -34.60 -59.56
N GLY A 11 52.38 -35.49 -58.73
CA GLY A 11 52.35 -35.36 -57.28
C GLY A 11 53.48 -34.49 -56.70
N ALA A 12 53.44 -34.36 -55.36
CA ALA A 12 54.37 -33.70 -54.41
C ALA A 12 53.81 -32.35 -53.88
N ASP A 13 53.82 -32.00 -52.59
CA ASP A 13 54.24 -32.67 -51.35
C ASP A 13 53.61 -31.89 -50.17
N ARG A 14 53.31 -32.61 -49.08
CA ARG A 14 53.26 -32.23 -47.65
C ARG A 14 53.08 -30.75 -47.23
N ASN A 15 52.05 -30.51 -46.41
CA ASN A 15 52.25 -30.05 -45.01
C ASN A 15 50.95 -30.11 -44.20
N GLY A 16 51.03 -30.65 -42.98
CA GLY A 16 49.90 -30.75 -42.07
C GLY A 16 49.59 -29.45 -41.33
N ALA A 17 48.33 -29.28 -40.94
CA ALA A 17 47.92 -28.48 -39.79
C ALA A 17 46.48 -28.80 -39.38
N ALA A 18 46.36 -29.29 -38.14
CA ALA A 18 45.27 -29.22 -37.16
C ALA A 18 43.82 -28.85 -37.58
N ASP A 19 42.93 -29.77 -37.21
CA ASP A 19 41.48 -29.61 -37.00
C ASP A 19 41.16 -28.56 -35.89
N PRO A 20 40.33 -27.54 -36.15
CA PRO A 20 39.82 -26.64 -35.12
C PRO A 20 38.34 -26.91 -34.81
N LEU A 21 38.00 -28.08 -34.26
CA LEU A 21 36.83 -28.22 -33.39
C LEU A 21 37.15 -27.70 -31.98
N ARG A 22 37.08 -26.38 -31.76
CA ARG A 22 36.89 -25.78 -30.42
C ARG A 22 36.64 -24.26 -30.50
N ASN A 23 35.37 -23.87 -30.49
CA ASN A 23 34.88 -22.71 -29.74
C ASN A 23 33.34 -22.66 -29.76
N GLY A 24 32.72 -23.49 -28.91
CA GLY A 24 31.35 -23.25 -28.45
C GLY A 24 31.40 -22.17 -27.37
N ALA A 25 31.35 -20.91 -27.78
CA ALA A 25 31.09 -19.81 -26.85
C ALA A 25 29.60 -19.85 -26.50
N HIS A 26 29.30 -20.09 -25.23
CA HIS A 26 27.99 -19.80 -24.65
C HIS A 26 27.76 -18.29 -24.72
N GLY A 27 27.14 -17.82 -25.81
CA GLY A 27 26.52 -16.51 -25.88
C GLY A 27 25.22 -16.57 -25.08
N GLU A 28 25.27 -16.11 -23.83
CA GLU A 28 24.06 -15.86 -23.04
C GLU A 28 23.24 -14.77 -23.75
N VAL A 29 21.99 -15.10 -24.06
CA VAL A 29 21.13 -14.36 -24.98
C VAL A 29 20.57 -13.12 -24.28
N ALA A 30 21.20 -11.96 -24.48
CA ALA A 30 20.74 -10.68 -23.92
C ALA A 30 19.27 -10.33 -24.25
N GLY A 31 18.71 -10.86 -25.34
CA GLY A 31 17.32 -10.60 -25.75
C GLY A 31 16.23 -11.35 -24.98
N VAL A 32 16.55 -12.44 -24.26
CA VAL A 32 15.55 -13.20 -23.48
C VAL A 32 15.22 -12.48 -22.17
N THR A 33 16.22 -11.91 -21.51
CA THR A 33 16.04 -11.13 -20.29
C THR A 33 15.22 -9.87 -20.56
N GLU A 34 15.55 -9.12 -21.62
CA GLU A 34 14.84 -7.89 -22.00
C GLU A 34 13.37 -8.17 -22.37
N THR A 35 13.08 -9.27 -23.07
CA THR A 35 11.70 -9.67 -23.39
C THR A 35 10.92 -10.11 -22.13
N THR A 36 11.59 -10.77 -21.19
CA THR A 36 10.96 -11.22 -19.94
C THR A 36 10.61 -10.03 -19.05
N ASP A 37 11.52 -9.06 -18.91
CA ASP A 37 11.31 -7.85 -18.12
C ASP A 37 10.13 -7.03 -18.67
N VAL A 38 10.01 -6.90 -20.00
CA VAL A 38 8.89 -6.19 -20.66
C VAL A 38 7.55 -6.89 -20.41
N ILE A 39 7.53 -8.23 -20.47
CA ILE A 39 6.31 -9.00 -20.17
C ILE A 39 5.94 -8.86 -18.69
N GLU A 40 6.91 -8.95 -17.79
CA GLU A 40 6.67 -8.77 -16.35
C GLU A 40 6.11 -7.39 -16.04
N GLU A 41 6.68 -6.33 -16.63
CA GLU A 41 6.21 -4.95 -16.49
C GLU A 41 4.79 -4.77 -17.05
N ALA A 42 4.52 -5.28 -18.26
CA ALA A 42 3.19 -5.22 -18.87
C ALA A 42 2.14 -5.95 -18.03
N THR A 43 2.46 -7.11 -17.48
CA THR A 43 1.53 -7.84 -16.59
C THR A 43 1.34 -7.13 -15.25
N ALA A 44 2.35 -6.42 -14.74
CA ALA A 44 2.23 -5.61 -13.54
C ALA A 44 1.32 -4.40 -13.76
N LEU A 45 1.47 -3.71 -14.89
CA LEU A 45 0.59 -2.60 -15.27
C LEU A 45 -0.88 -3.05 -15.37
N ASP A 46 -1.14 -4.19 -16.02
CA ASP A 46 -2.48 -4.74 -16.15
C ASP A 46 -3.11 -5.10 -14.79
N ARG A 47 -2.33 -5.65 -13.86
CA ARG A 47 -2.80 -5.93 -12.50
C ARG A 47 -3.10 -4.66 -11.70
N ALA A 48 -2.22 -3.65 -11.79
CA ALA A 48 -2.39 -2.39 -11.09
C ALA A 48 -3.63 -1.63 -11.60
N GLN A 49 -3.88 -1.69 -12.91
CA GLN A 49 -5.10 -1.16 -13.51
C GLN A 49 -6.34 -1.89 -12.99
N ARG A 50 -6.35 -3.24 -13.05
CA ARG A 50 -7.48 -4.04 -12.53
C ARG A 50 -7.75 -3.79 -11.04
N ALA A 51 -6.71 -3.63 -10.23
CA ALA A 51 -6.83 -3.26 -8.81
C ALA A 51 -7.48 -1.88 -8.64
N GLY A 52 -7.03 -0.89 -9.43
CA GLY A 52 -7.57 0.47 -9.37
C GLY A 52 -9.03 0.55 -9.80
N GLU A 53 -9.40 -0.12 -10.89
CA GLU A 53 -10.77 -0.20 -11.38
C GLU A 53 -11.69 -0.90 -10.37
N ALA A 54 -11.25 -2.01 -9.79
CA ALA A 54 -12.00 -2.73 -8.76
C ALA A 54 -12.23 -1.87 -7.52
N ALA A 55 -11.19 -1.15 -7.05
CA ALA A 55 -11.31 -0.25 -5.91
C ALA A 55 -12.30 0.89 -6.19
N ALA A 56 -12.27 1.48 -7.40
CA ALA A 56 -13.21 2.53 -7.79
C ALA A 56 -14.64 1.99 -7.89
N ALA A 57 -14.84 0.82 -8.49
CA ALA A 57 -16.15 0.17 -8.57
C ALA A 57 -16.73 -0.15 -7.19
N ALA A 58 -15.90 -0.67 -6.27
CA ALA A 58 -16.31 -0.94 -4.89
C ALA A 58 -16.69 0.34 -4.14
N ALA A 59 -15.95 1.42 -4.35
CA ALA A 59 -16.24 2.73 -3.76
C ALA A 59 -17.61 3.28 -4.22
N VAL A 60 -17.91 3.18 -5.52
CA VAL A 60 -19.19 3.60 -6.11
C VAL A 60 -20.34 2.72 -5.61
N ALA A 61 -20.12 1.40 -5.53
CA ALA A 61 -21.13 0.45 -5.06
C ALA A 61 -21.51 0.63 -3.58
N ALA A 62 -20.58 1.12 -2.75
CA ALA A 62 -20.85 1.40 -1.33
C ALA A 62 -21.83 2.56 -1.10
N GLY A 63 -22.09 3.40 -2.13
CA GLY A 63 -22.98 4.56 -2.08
C GLY A 63 -22.38 5.77 -1.36
N GLU A 64 -22.77 6.98 -1.79
CA GLU A 64 -22.36 8.23 -1.13
C GLU A 64 -23.25 8.50 0.11
N PRO A 65 -22.68 8.89 1.27
CA PRO A 65 -23.47 9.57 2.29
C PRO A 65 -24.03 10.87 1.68
N PRO A 66 -25.29 11.25 2.01
CA PRO A 66 -25.92 12.40 1.40
C PRO A 66 -25.06 13.67 1.64
N PRO A 67 -24.86 14.52 0.63
CA PRO A 67 -24.12 15.76 0.81
C PRO A 67 -24.76 16.59 1.91
N SER A 68 -23.94 17.15 2.78
CA SER A 68 -24.39 18.14 3.76
C SER A 68 -25.07 19.29 3.02
N ALA A 69 -26.34 19.53 3.34
CA ALA A 69 -27.24 20.43 2.60
C ALA A 69 -26.89 21.93 2.66
N ALA A 70 -25.66 22.30 3.03
CA ALA A 70 -25.30 23.64 3.47
C ALA A 70 -24.24 24.38 2.63
N ALA A 71 -23.61 23.74 1.63
CA ALA A 71 -22.59 24.37 0.78
C ALA A 71 -22.93 24.24 -0.71
N ASP A 72 -22.57 25.25 -1.50
CA ASP A 72 -22.54 25.14 -2.96
C ASP A 72 -21.59 23.99 -3.33
N VAL A 73 -22.15 22.86 -3.75
CA VAL A 73 -21.41 21.62 -3.95
C VAL A 73 -20.48 21.76 -5.16
N ASP A 74 -19.16 21.57 -4.97
CA ASP A 74 -18.19 21.45 -6.05
C ASP A 74 -18.11 19.99 -6.50
N LEU A 75 -19.01 19.63 -7.41
CA LEU A 75 -19.11 18.26 -7.93
C LEU A 75 -17.87 17.82 -8.73
N THR A 76 -17.01 18.75 -9.13
CA THR A 76 -15.88 18.48 -10.04
C THR A 76 -14.53 18.41 -9.34
N ALA A 77 -14.45 18.72 -8.05
CA ALA A 77 -13.21 18.64 -7.28
C ALA A 77 -13.33 17.64 -6.13
N ALA A 78 -12.19 17.05 -5.78
CA ALA A 78 -12.09 16.11 -4.68
C ALA A 78 -10.73 16.18 -3.99
N ALA A 79 -10.67 15.63 -2.78
CA ALA A 79 -9.44 15.41 -2.05
C ALA A 79 -9.24 13.92 -1.77
N PHE A 80 -8.04 13.43 -2.10
CA PHE A 80 -7.64 12.04 -1.95
C PHE A 80 -6.63 11.93 -0.80
N PHE A 81 -6.93 11.13 0.21
CA PHE A 81 -6.08 10.95 1.37
C PHE A 81 -5.60 9.51 1.45
N ASP A 82 -4.29 9.32 1.47
CA ASP A 82 -3.75 8.08 2.02
C ASP A 82 -4.13 7.93 3.52
N VAL A 83 -4.13 6.69 4.00
CA VAL A 83 -4.58 6.37 5.36
C VAL A 83 -3.42 6.24 6.33
N ASP A 84 -2.51 5.30 6.08
CA ASP A 84 -1.50 4.89 7.05
C ASP A 84 -0.42 5.95 7.16
N ASN A 85 -0.09 6.40 8.37
CA ASN A 85 0.79 7.56 8.66
C ASN A 85 0.34 8.93 8.09
N THR A 86 -0.60 8.96 7.15
CA THR A 86 -1.21 10.15 6.55
C THR A 86 -2.44 10.62 7.32
N MET A 87 -3.57 9.90 7.23
CA MET A 87 -4.80 10.17 7.98
C MET A 87 -4.69 9.71 9.43
N MET A 88 -4.05 8.57 9.65
CA MET A 88 -3.90 7.95 10.96
C MET A 88 -2.45 7.65 11.30
N VAL A 89 -2.19 7.42 12.58
CA VAL A 89 -0.85 7.12 13.10
C VAL A 89 -0.59 5.63 13.01
N GLY A 90 0.44 5.25 12.25
CA GLY A 90 0.78 3.85 12.03
C GLY A 90 -0.11 3.18 10.99
N ALA A 91 0.10 1.86 10.83
CA ALA A 91 -0.61 1.07 9.85
C ALA A 91 -1.97 0.56 10.40
N SER A 92 -3.06 0.91 9.72
CA SER A 92 -4.42 0.41 9.94
C SER A 92 -4.46 -1.10 9.94
N ILE A 93 -3.87 -1.76 8.94
CA ILE A 93 -3.86 -3.22 8.84
C ILE A 93 -3.22 -3.91 10.06
N PHE A 94 -2.21 -3.28 10.67
CA PHE A 94 -1.60 -3.80 11.90
C PHE A 94 -2.58 -3.73 13.08
N HIS A 95 -3.29 -2.62 13.24
CA HIS A 95 -4.30 -2.48 14.29
C HIS A 95 -5.47 -3.43 14.09
N PHE A 96 -5.88 -3.63 12.84
CA PHE A 96 -6.90 -4.59 12.46
C PHE A 96 -6.49 -6.02 12.82
N ALA A 97 -5.32 -6.46 12.36
CA ALA A 97 -4.79 -7.78 12.67
C ALA A 97 -4.64 -8.00 14.18
N ARG A 98 -4.19 -6.99 14.94
CA ARG A 98 -4.11 -7.05 16.41
C ARG A 98 -5.49 -7.22 17.05
N GLY A 99 -6.50 -6.51 16.55
CA GLY A 99 -7.88 -6.63 17.02
C GLY A 99 -8.48 -8.00 16.75
N LEU A 100 -8.25 -8.55 15.55
CA LEU A 100 -8.64 -9.91 15.17
C LEU A 100 -7.96 -10.96 16.07
N ALA A 101 -6.66 -10.80 16.36
CA ALA A 101 -5.93 -11.70 17.25
C ALA A 101 -6.49 -11.69 18.68
N ALA A 102 -6.84 -10.51 19.22
CA ALA A 102 -7.45 -10.39 20.55
C ALA A 102 -8.81 -11.12 20.64
N ARG A 103 -9.50 -11.26 19.51
CA ARG A 103 -10.79 -11.96 19.37
C ARG A 103 -10.65 -13.43 18.97
N LYS A 104 -9.42 -13.98 18.97
CA LYS A 104 -9.12 -15.37 18.55
C LYS A 104 -9.64 -15.71 17.16
N PHE A 105 -9.66 -14.72 16.26
CA PHE A 105 -10.15 -14.89 14.90
C PHE A 105 -9.28 -15.88 14.10
N PHE A 106 -7.97 -15.86 14.33
CA PHE A 106 -7.02 -16.77 13.67
C PHE A 106 -7.07 -18.17 14.27
N THR A 107 -7.16 -19.18 13.40
CA THR A 107 -7.03 -20.58 13.79
C THR A 107 -5.55 -20.95 14.01
N THR A 108 -5.30 -22.07 14.69
CA THR A 108 -3.94 -22.60 14.86
C THR A 108 -3.29 -22.95 13.52
N SER A 109 -4.08 -23.38 12.53
CA SER A 109 -3.63 -23.62 11.15
C SER A 109 -3.22 -22.32 10.44
N ASP A 110 -3.95 -21.21 10.63
CA ASP A 110 -3.60 -19.92 10.02
C ASP A 110 -2.27 -19.42 10.58
N LEU A 111 -2.11 -19.48 11.90
CA LEU A 111 -0.87 -19.08 12.57
C LEU A 111 0.32 -19.95 12.17
N ALA A 112 0.12 -21.26 12.03
CA ALA A 112 1.14 -22.17 11.54
C ALA A 112 1.53 -21.87 10.08
N GLY A 113 0.54 -21.55 9.23
CA GLY A 113 0.76 -21.11 7.86
C GLY A 113 1.62 -19.84 7.80
N PHE A 114 1.27 -18.81 8.58
CA PHE A 114 2.05 -17.57 8.67
C PHE A 114 3.47 -17.81 9.19
N ALA A 115 3.63 -18.63 10.23
CA ALA A 115 4.96 -18.95 10.78
C ALA A 115 5.83 -19.69 9.76
N TRP A 116 5.24 -20.63 9.00
CA TRP A 116 5.93 -21.34 7.93
C TRP A 116 6.37 -20.41 6.81
N GLN A 117 5.51 -19.47 6.40
CA GLN A 117 5.87 -18.46 5.41
C GLN A 117 6.99 -17.54 5.88
N GLN A 118 6.92 -17.04 7.11
CA GLN A 118 7.96 -16.19 7.68
C GLN A 118 9.30 -16.94 7.75
N LEU A 119 9.26 -18.23 8.08
CA LEU A 119 10.44 -19.10 8.08
C LEU A 119 10.97 -19.29 6.65
N LYS A 120 10.09 -19.59 5.67
CA LYS A 120 10.46 -19.71 4.25
C LYS A 120 11.10 -18.43 3.73
N PHE A 121 10.58 -17.25 4.08
CA PHE A 121 11.16 -15.97 3.69
C PHE A 121 12.54 -15.71 4.33
N ARG A 122 12.70 -16.07 5.61
CA ARG A 122 13.99 -15.93 6.31
C ARG A 122 15.06 -16.91 5.82
N ILE A 123 14.67 -18.11 5.39
CA ILE A 123 15.59 -19.15 4.91
C ILE A 123 15.87 -19.00 3.40
N GLY A 124 14.85 -18.64 2.61
CA GLY A 124 14.91 -18.53 1.14
C GLY A 124 15.32 -17.15 0.65
N GLY A 125 16.23 -16.46 1.35
CA GLY A 125 16.72 -15.13 0.99
C GLY A 125 17.55 -15.09 -0.30
N ARG A 126 16.93 -15.38 -1.45
CA ARG A 126 17.24 -14.95 -2.82
C ARG A 126 16.40 -15.77 -3.81
N GLU A 127 15.65 -15.04 -4.63
CA GLU A 127 15.01 -15.45 -5.89
C GLU A 127 14.06 -16.66 -5.84
N ASP A 128 12.76 -16.35 -5.84
CA ASP A 128 11.78 -17.16 -6.54
C ASP A 128 10.96 -16.23 -7.43
N LYS A 129 11.48 -15.94 -8.63
CA LYS A 129 10.85 -15.04 -9.63
C LYS A 129 9.50 -15.59 -10.16
N ASN A 130 9.18 -16.86 -9.89
CA ASN A 130 7.86 -17.45 -10.18
C ASN A 130 6.93 -17.55 -8.95
N GLY A 131 7.32 -17.00 -7.79
CA GLY A 131 6.59 -17.14 -6.53
C GLY A 131 5.64 -15.99 -6.17
N ILE A 132 5.61 -14.89 -6.94
CA ILE A 132 4.88 -13.66 -6.53
C ILE A 132 3.36 -13.90 -6.48
N ALA A 133 2.80 -14.72 -7.37
CA ALA A 133 1.38 -15.11 -7.30
C ALA A 133 1.06 -15.92 -6.03
N GLY A 134 1.92 -16.88 -5.68
CA GLY A 134 1.72 -17.75 -4.49
C GLY A 134 1.83 -17.00 -3.15
N HIS A 135 2.64 -15.95 -3.06
CA HIS A 135 2.73 -15.14 -1.84
C HIS A 135 1.49 -14.24 -1.64
N ARG A 136 0.78 -13.87 -2.72
CA ARG A 136 -0.40 -13.00 -2.68
C ARG A 136 -1.65 -13.72 -2.20
N ASP A 137 -1.90 -14.93 -2.71
CA ASP A 137 -3.02 -15.78 -2.27
C ASP A 137 -2.85 -16.21 -0.80
N THR A 138 -1.62 -16.30 -0.31
CA THR A 138 -1.40 -16.73 1.08
C THR A 138 -1.66 -15.61 2.09
N ALA A 139 -1.47 -14.33 1.73
CA ALA A 139 -1.72 -13.22 2.65
C ALA A 139 -3.21 -13.08 3.04
N LEU A 140 -4.13 -13.49 2.16
CA LEU A 140 -5.58 -13.49 2.40
C LEU A 140 -6.14 -14.86 2.82
N SER A 141 -5.29 -15.88 2.96
CA SER A 141 -5.74 -17.23 3.33
C SER A 141 -6.52 -17.26 4.65
N PHE A 142 -6.20 -16.39 5.60
CA PHE A 142 -6.87 -16.32 6.90
C PHE A 142 -8.32 -15.81 6.84
N VAL A 143 -8.71 -15.13 5.76
CA VAL A 143 -10.11 -14.73 5.52
C VAL A 143 -10.83 -15.65 4.55
N ALA A 144 -10.14 -16.61 3.91
CA ALA A 144 -10.75 -17.50 2.93
C ALA A 144 -11.91 -18.30 3.55
N GLY A 145 -13.06 -18.32 2.87
CA GLY A 145 -14.28 -18.96 3.32
C GLY A 145 -15.04 -18.22 4.42
N ARG A 146 -14.56 -17.06 4.88
CA ARG A 146 -15.24 -16.25 5.90
C ARG A 146 -16.33 -15.37 5.28
N PRO A 147 -17.48 -15.20 5.96
CA PRO A 147 -18.46 -14.19 5.58
C PRO A 147 -17.86 -12.78 5.62
N VAL A 148 -18.16 -11.98 4.59
CA VAL A 148 -17.70 -10.58 4.49
C VAL A 148 -18.27 -9.74 5.63
N ASP A 149 -19.53 -9.96 6.00
CA ASP A 149 -20.22 -9.24 7.07
C ASP A 149 -19.62 -9.50 8.47
N GLU A 150 -19.11 -10.70 8.74
CA GLU A 150 -18.36 -11.03 9.95
C GLU A 150 -17.12 -10.14 10.07
N VAL A 151 -16.31 -10.07 9.01
CA VAL A 151 -15.06 -9.28 8.97
C VAL A 151 -15.35 -7.78 9.06
N VAL A 152 -16.40 -7.30 8.40
CA VAL A 152 -16.88 -5.91 8.49
C VAL A 152 -17.28 -5.56 9.93
N SER A 153 -18.08 -6.41 10.58
CA SER A 153 -18.55 -6.19 11.94
C SER A 153 -17.39 -6.12 12.93
N LEU A 154 -16.43 -7.02 12.81
CA LEU A 154 -15.18 -6.98 13.58
C LEU A 154 -14.37 -5.71 13.28
N GLY A 155 -14.33 -5.28 12.03
CA GLY A 155 -13.69 -4.03 11.61
C GLY A 155 -14.28 -2.80 12.31
N GLU A 156 -15.60 -2.74 12.48
CA GLU A 156 -16.25 -1.63 13.18
C GLU A 156 -15.83 -1.56 14.65
N GLU A 157 -15.90 -2.69 15.36
CA GLU A 157 -15.47 -2.76 16.76
C GLU A 157 -13.99 -2.40 16.92
N ILE A 158 -13.14 -2.95 16.06
CA ILE A 158 -11.68 -2.74 16.13
C ILE A 158 -11.33 -1.29 15.81
N TYR A 159 -12.06 -0.63 14.92
CA TYR A 159 -11.88 0.80 14.67
C TYR A 159 -12.14 1.61 15.94
N ASP A 160 -13.30 1.38 16.57
CA ASP A 160 -13.74 2.13 17.74
C ASP A 160 -12.78 1.91 18.94
N GLU A 161 -12.24 0.70 19.09
CA GLU A 161 -11.32 0.35 20.18
C GLU A 161 -9.86 0.78 19.95
N LEU A 162 -9.35 0.66 18.71
CA LEU A 162 -7.90 0.69 18.46
C LEU A 162 -7.44 1.79 17.49
N MET A 163 -8.35 2.38 16.70
CA MET A 163 -7.99 3.30 15.61
C MET A 163 -8.52 4.72 15.81
N ALA A 164 -9.67 4.92 16.45
CA ALA A 164 -10.30 6.24 16.58
C ALA A 164 -9.35 7.31 17.19
N ASP A 165 -8.62 6.97 18.24
CA ASP A 165 -7.66 7.88 18.90
C ASP A 165 -6.34 8.06 18.13
N ARG A 166 -6.20 7.42 16.97
CA ARG A 166 -4.98 7.47 16.13
C ARG A 166 -5.14 8.38 14.94
N ILE A 167 -6.27 9.03 14.75
CA ILE A 167 -6.45 9.98 13.66
C ILE A 167 -5.63 11.23 13.91
N TRP A 168 -4.87 11.66 12.90
CA TRP A 168 -4.14 12.92 12.97
C TRP A 168 -5.12 14.09 12.95
N ALA A 169 -5.22 14.83 14.05
CA ALA A 169 -6.09 16.00 14.13
C ALA A 169 -5.81 17.02 12.99
N GLY A 170 -4.54 17.19 12.62
CA GLY A 170 -4.14 18.04 11.49
C GLY A 170 -4.65 17.54 10.15
N THR A 171 -4.54 16.23 9.86
CA THR A 171 -5.05 15.65 8.61
C THR A 171 -6.58 15.64 8.57
N ARG A 172 -7.24 15.37 9.70
CA ARG A 172 -8.70 15.50 9.82
C ARG A 172 -9.17 16.93 9.53
N ALA A 173 -8.44 17.95 9.99
CA ALA A 173 -8.77 19.35 9.69
C ALA A 173 -8.61 19.68 8.20
N LEU A 174 -7.63 19.08 7.51
CA LEU A 174 -7.51 19.20 6.05
C LEU A 174 -8.70 18.56 5.33
N ALA A 175 -9.12 17.36 5.74
CA ALA A 175 -10.31 16.73 5.19
C ALA A 175 -11.57 17.59 5.41
N GLN A 176 -11.75 18.14 6.61
CA GLN A 176 -12.87 19.02 6.92
C GLN A 176 -12.87 20.29 6.05
N MET A 177 -11.71 20.89 5.80
CA MET A 177 -11.58 22.05 4.90
C MET A 177 -12.16 21.76 3.51
N HIS A 178 -11.90 20.56 2.96
CA HIS A 178 -12.45 20.17 1.66
C HIS A 178 -13.96 19.95 1.70
N LEU A 179 -14.46 19.30 2.76
CA LEU A 179 -15.90 19.11 2.97
C LEU A 179 -16.62 20.47 3.10
N ASP A 180 -16.05 21.40 3.86
CA ASP A 180 -16.58 22.76 4.05
C ASP A 180 -16.57 23.57 2.74
N ALA A 181 -15.66 23.24 1.81
CA ALA A 181 -15.61 23.80 0.46
C ALA A 181 -16.55 23.10 -0.53
N GLY A 182 -17.43 22.19 -0.07
CA GLY A 182 -18.38 21.45 -0.90
C GLY A 182 -17.72 20.38 -1.78
N GLN A 183 -16.47 20.02 -1.51
CA GLN A 183 -15.72 19.02 -2.28
C GLN A 183 -15.89 17.62 -1.68
N ARG A 184 -15.70 16.60 -2.52
CA ARG A 184 -15.71 15.20 -2.06
C ARG A 184 -14.38 14.81 -1.46
N VAL A 185 -14.41 13.97 -0.43
CA VAL A 185 -13.22 13.49 0.27
C VAL A 185 -13.17 11.98 0.29
N TRP A 186 -12.12 11.43 -0.31
CA TRP A 186 -11.94 9.99 -0.50
C TRP A 186 -10.66 9.52 0.18
N LEU A 187 -10.72 8.36 0.83
CA LEU A 187 -9.52 7.64 1.26
C LEU A 187 -8.95 6.81 0.10
N VAL A 188 -7.64 6.64 0.02
CA VAL A 188 -6.95 5.81 -0.98
C VAL A 188 -5.84 4.99 -0.31
N THR A 189 -6.08 3.69 -0.09
CA THR A 189 -5.21 2.90 0.81
C THR A 189 -4.98 1.46 0.34
N ALA A 190 -3.82 0.90 0.71
CA ALA A 190 -3.53 -0.52 0.52
C ALA A 190 -4.34 -1.44 1.46
N THR A 191 -5.00 -0.87 2.48
CA THR A 191 -5.87 -1.59 3.41
C THR A 191 -7.14 -2.10 2.71
N PRO A 192 -7.75 -3.22 3.16
CA PRO A 192 -9.00 -3.71 2.59
C PRO A 192 -10.09 -2.64 2.51
N VAL A 193 -10.83 -2.62 1.40
CA VAL A 193 -11.84 -1.60 1.11
C VAL A 193 -12.90 -1.50 2.20
N GLU A 194 -13.29 -2.61 2.82
CA GLU A 194 -14.26 -2.65 3.91
C GLU A 194 -13.81 -1.84 5.12
N LEU A 195 -12.56 -2.04 5.54
CA LEU A 195 -11.98 -1.28 6.65
C LEU A 195 -11.78 0.20 6.27
N ALA A 196 -11.37 0.47 5.04
CA ALA A 196 -11.25 1.83 4.54
C ALA A 196 -12.60 2.57 4.54
N LEU A 197 -13.69 1.90 4.14
CA LEU A 197 -15.05 2.43 4.18
C LEU A 197 -15.54 2.68 5.61
N ILE A 198 -15.20 1.80 6.57
CA ILE A 198 -15.49 2.03 8.00
C ILE A 198 -14.82 3.31 8.48
N ILE A 199 -13.54 3.50 8.17
CA ILE A 199 -12.79 4.71 8.54
C ILE A 199 -13.43 5.95 7.89
N ALA A 200 -13.77 5.89 6.60
CA ALA A 200 -14.41 6.99 5.88
C ALA A 200 -15.76 7.37 6.51
N ARG A 201 -16.64 6.40 6.80
CA ARG A 201 -17.94 6.65 7.44
C ARG A 201 -17.79 7.28 8.81
N ARG A 202 -16.90 6.75 9.67
CA ARG A 202 -16.67 7.26 11.02
C ARG A 202 -16.08 8.67 11.03
N LEU A 203 -15.35 9.04 9.97
CA LEU A 203 -14.81 10.38 9.77
C LEU A 203 -15.75 11.34 9.02
N GLY A 204 -16.91 10.88 8.54
CA GLY A 204 -17.85 11.69 7.76
C GLY A 204 -17.33 12.07 6.36
N LEU A 205 -16.48 11.22 5.76
CA LEU A 205 -15.93 11.42 4.43
C LEU A 205 -16.89 10.85 3.35
N THR A 206 -16.63 11.16 2.09
CA THR A 206 -17.44 10.68 0.95
C THR A 206 -17.33 9.17 0.76
N GLY A 207 -16.12 8.62 0.82
CA GLY A 207 -15.91 7.19 0.60
C GLY A 207 -14.45 6.77 0.67
N ALA A 208 -14.16 5.58 0.19
CA ALA A 208 -12.81 5.02 0.22
C ALA A 208 -12.53 4.09 -0.96
N LEU A 209 -11.30 4.15 -1.45
CA LEU A 209 -10.69 3.20 -2.37
C LEU A 209 -9.71 2.36 -1.56
N GLY A 210 -9.91 1.05 -1.55
CA GLY A 210 -9.07 0.11 -0.83
C GLY A 210 -8.71 -1.12 -1.66
N THR A 211 -7.85 -1.97 -1.13
CA THR A 211 -7.56 -3.28 -1.72
C THR A 211 -8.83 -4.13 -1.72
N VAL A 212 -9.14 -4.75 -2.86
CA VAL A 212 -10.35 -5.58 -3.02
C VAL A 212 -9.99 -7.06 -2.93
N ALA A 213 -10.47 -7.71 -1.88
CA ALA A 213 -10.49 -9.17 -1.79
C ALA A 213 -11.69 -9.69 -2.56
N GLU A 214 -11.48 -10.72 -3.38
CA GLU A 214 -12.54 -11.36 -4.14
C GLU A 214 -13.50 -12.09 -3.18
N SER A 215 -14.80 -11.90 -3.40
CA SER A 215 -15.85 -12.61 -2.69
C SER A 215 -16.89 -13.16 -3.67
N VAL A 216 -17.48 -14.31 -3.30
CA VAL A 216 -18.56 -14.98 -4.03
C VAL A 216 -19.61 -15.35 -3.00
N ASP A 217 -20.88 -15.04 -3.28
CA ASP A 217 -22.02 -15.30 -2.39
C ASP A 217 -21.79 -14.80 -0.95
N GLY A 218 -21.17 -13.62 -0.82
CA GLY A 218 -20.90 -12.99 0.48
C GLY A 218 -19.73 -13.59 1.27
N HIS A 219 -18.93 -14.49 0.68
CA HIS A 219 -17.79 -15.13 1.32
C HIS A 219 -16.50 -14.84 0.58
N TYR A 220 -15.41 -14.55 1.31
CA TYR A 220 -14.10 -14.33 0.70
C TYR A 220 -13.56 -15.61 0.06
N THR A 221 -12.99 -15.49 -1.14
CA THR A 221 -12.33 -16.62 -1.82
C THR A 221 -10.88 -16.82 -1.37
N GLY A 222 -10.31 -15.83 -0.67
CA GLY A 222 -8.89 -15.77 -0.34
C GLY A 222 -8.00 -15.21 -1.45
N ARG A 223 -8.58 -14.70 -2.54
CA ARG A 223 -7.84 -14.06 -3.65
C ARG A 223 -8.07 -12.56 -3.69
N LEU A 224 -7.19 -11.85 -4.40
CA LEU A 224 -7.33 -10.43 -4.70
C LEU A 224 -7.99 -10.22 -6.08
N VAL A 225 -8.79 -9.17 -6.22
CA VAL A 225 -9.14 -8.63 -7.54
C VAL A 225 -8.01 -7.72 -8.00
N GLY A 226 -7.19 -8.21 -8.95
CA GLY A 226 -5.98 -7.50 -9.40
C GLY A 226 -4.82 -7.68 -8.43
N GLU A 227 -4.47 -6.64 -7.69
CA GLU A 227 -3.41 -6.63 -6.68
C GLU A 227 -3.70 -5.65 -5.53
N ILE A 228 -2.77 -5.55 -4.58
CA ILE A 228 -2.87 -4.59 -3.47
C ILE A 228 -2.90 -3.17 -4.04
N LEU A 229 -3.78 -2.32 -3.49
CA LEU A 229 -3.94 -0.92 -3.91
C LEU A 229 -2.77 -0.04 -3.42
N HIS A 230 -1.60 -0.25 -4.02
CA HIS A 230 -0.34 0.39 -3.67
C HIS A 230 0.35 0.94 -4.91
N GLY A 231 1.12 2.02 -4.74
CA GLY A 231 1.93 2.58 -5.83
C GLY A 231 1.09 2.99 -7.05
N PRO A 232 1.44 2.53 -8.27
CA PRO A 232 0.70 2.82 -9.49
C PRO A 232 -0.80 2.50 -9.41
N ALA A 233 -1.19 1.44 -8.69
CA ALA A 233 -2.59 1.03 -8.55
C ALA A 233 -3.45 2.14 -7.92
N LYS A 234 -2.91 2.91 -6.97
CA LYS A 234 -3.62 4.07 -6.39
C LYS A 234 -3.89 5.16 -7.42
N ALA A 235 -2.93 5.42 -8.32
CA ALA A 235 -3.10 6.40 -9.39
C ALA A 235 -4.17 5.95 -10.39
N HIS A 236 -4.20 4.65 -10.73
CA HIS A 236 -5.27 4.08 -11.55
C HIS A 236 -6.64 4.20 -10.89
N ALA A 237 -6.73 3.91 -9.59
CA ALA A 237 -7.97 4.02 -8.82
C ALA A 237 -8.53 5.45 -8.82
N VAL A 238 -7.66 6.44 -8.56
CA VAL A 238 -8.04 7.85 -8.56
C VAL A 238 -8.52 8.30 -9.94
N ARG A 239 -7.87 7.84 -11.02
CA ARG A 239 -8.31 8.13 -12.40
C ARG A 239 -9.62 7.46 -12.76
N ALA A 240 -9.80 6.20 -12.38
CA ALA A 240 -11.04 5.44 -12.63
C ALA A 240 -12.22 6.07 -11.88
N LEU A 241 -12.02 6.41 -10.60
CA LEU A 241 -13.03 7.13 -9.82
C LEU A 241 -13.33 8.49 -10.44
N ALA A 242 -12.32 9.26 -10.82
CA ALA A 242 -12.53 10.56 -11.46
C ALA A 242 -13.34 10.48 -12.76
N ALA A 243 -13.13 9.43 -13.56
CA ALA A 243 -13.92 9.20 -14.77
C ALA A 243 -15.39 8.89 -14.45
N THR A 244 -15.65 8.03 -13.46
CA THR A 244 -17.02 7.66 -13.05
C THR A 244 -17.76 8.83 -12.40
N GLU A 245 -17.03 9.62 -11.61
CA GLU A 245 -17.60 10.68 -10.78
C GLU A 245 -17.58 12.07 -11.42
N GLY A 246 -17.02 12.21 -12.62
CA GLY A 246 -16.92 13.50 -13.33
C GLY A 246 -15.97 14.50 -12.67
N LEU A 247 -14.89 14.02 -12.04
CA LEU A 247 -13.89 14.87 -11.37
C LEU A 247 -12.86 15.41 -12.36
N ASP A 248 -12.55 16.71 -12.28
CA ASP A 248 -11.38 17.30 -12.93
C ASP A 248 -10.18 17.16 -12.01
N LEU A 249 -9.29 16.19 -12.30
CA LEU A 249 -8.11 15.92 -11.47
C LEU A 249 -7.21 17.16 -11.28
N ARG A 250 -7.23 18.14 -12.18
CA ARG A 250 -6.46 19.40 -12.04
C ARG A 250 -7.02 20.30 -10.94
N ARG A 251 -8.27 20.09 -10.53
CA ARG A 251 -8.91 20.75 -9.39
C ARG A 251 -8.83 19.90 -8.11
N CYS A 252 -8.35 18.66 -8.21
CA CYS A 252 -8.24 17.77 -7.07
C CYS A 252 -6.94 17.97 -6.29
N THR A 253 -6.98 17.54 -5.02
CA THR A 253 -5.82 17.52 -4.13
C THR A 253 -5.53 16.10 -3.67
N ALA A 254 -4.26 15.74 -3.49
CA ALA A 254 -3.86 14.44 -2.95
C ALA A 254 -2.86 14.61 -1.80
N TYR A 255 -3.01 13.76 -0.78
CA TYR A 255 -2.24 13.75 0.47
C TYR A 255 -1.64 12.38 0.73
N SER A 256 -0.33 12.31 0.98
CA SER A 256 0.35 11.06 1.37
C SER A 256 1.65 11.31 2.12
N ASP A 257 2.10 10.33 2.90
CA ASP A 257 3.40 10.29 3.58
C ASP A 257 4.48 9.50 2.83
N SER A 258 4.11 8.68 1.84
CA SER A 258 5.03 7.72 1.25
C SER A 258 5.47 8.06 -0.18
N VAL A 259 6.74 7.81 -0.50
CA VAL A 259 7.28 7.95 -1.87
C VAL A 259 6.55 7.05 -2.87
N ASN A 260 6.00 5.93 -2.41
CA ASN A 260 5.23 5.02 -3.25
C ASN A 260 4.01 5.70 -3.87
N ASP A 261 3.47 6.74 -3.24
CA ASP A 261 2.28 7.44 -3.70
C ASP A 261 2.60 8.59 -4.66
N VAL A 262 3.87 8.79 -5.06
CA VAL A 262 4.26 9.77 -6.08
C VAL A 262 3.42 9.67 -7.36
N PRO A 263 3.08 8.48 -7.91
CA PRO A 263 2.18 8.38 -9.06
C PRO A 263 0.79 9.00 -8.82
N MET A 264 0.20 8.78 -7.64
CA MET A 264 -1.09 9.36 -7.26
C MET A 264 -0.98 10.88 -7.06
N LEU A 265 0.03 11.32 -6.32
CA LEU A 265 0.31 12.74 -6.07
C LEU A 265 0.57 13.51 -7.39
N SER A 266 1.18 12.85 -8.38
CA SER A 266 1.45 13.44 -9.70
C SER A 266 0.23 13.49 -10.61
N ALA A 267 -0.84 12.77 -10.30
CA ALA A 267 -2.03 12.70 -11.14
C ALA A 267 -3.02 13.87 -10.92
N VAL A 268 -2.86 14.61 -9.82
CA VAL A 268 -3.79 15.68 -9.40
C VAL A 268 -3.15 17.07 -9.54
N GLY A 269 -3.98 18.11 -9.47
CA GLY A 269 -3.52 19.50 -9.57
C GLY A 269 -2.73 20.00 -8.35
N THR A 270 -3.06 19.50 -7.16
CA THR A 270 -2.36 19.88 -5.92
C THR A 270 -1.87 18.65 -5.16
N ALA A 271 -0.56 18.55 -4.94
CA ALA A 271 0.05 17.49 -4.14
C ALA A 271 0.55 18.03 -2.80
N VAL A 272 0.25 17.30 -1.72
CA VAL A 272 0.67 17.64 -0.36
C VAL A 272 1.31 16.43 0.32
N ALA A 273 2.58 16.55 0.66
CA ALA A 273 3.30 15.55 1.44
C ALA A 273 3.01 15.74 2.93
N VAL A 274 2.31 14.78 3.54
CA VAL A 274 1.90 14.80 4.94
C VAL A 274 2.75 13.84 5.74
N ASN A 275 3.41 14.30 6.79
CA ASN A 275 4.33 13.50 7.60
C ASN A 275 5.36 12.69 6.77
N PRO A 276 5.94 13.23 5.69
CA PRO A 276 6.59 12.39 4.68
C PRO A 276 7.76 11.60 5.23
N ASP A 277 7.98 10.42 4.64
CA ASP A 277 9.24 9.70 4.66
C ASP A 277 10.37 10.54 4.03
N SER A 278 11.61 10.06 4.11
CA SER A 278 12.77 10.81 3.59
C SER A 278 12.69 11.01 2.08
N GLU A 279 12.29 9.98 1.34
CA GLU A 279 12.29 9.99 -0.13
C GLU A 279 11.19 10.89 -0.68
N LEU A 280 9.96 10.80 -0.15
CA LEU A 280 8.87 11.70 -0.51
C LEU A 280 9.18 13.13 -0.13
N ARG A 281 9.86 13.36 1.00
CA ARG A 281 10.27 14.72 1.40
C ARG A 281 11.20 15.34 0.36
N ASP A 282 12.13 14.57 -0.18
CA ASP A 282 13.06 15.07 -1.20
C ASP A 282 12.34 15.31 -2.53
N VAL A 283 11.49 14.37 -2.97
CA VAL A 283 10.61 14.59 -4.14
C VAL A 283 9.73 15.83 -3.97
N ALA A 284 9.15 16.05 -2.79
CA ALA A 284 8.29 17.19 -2.52
C ALA A 284 9.06 18.52 -2.59
N LYS A 285 10.31 18.58 -2.11
CA LYS A 285 11.16 19.76 -2.26
C LYS A 285 11.49 20.01 -3.74
N ASP A 286 11.89 18.97 -4.46
CA ASP A 286 12.29 19.07 -5.86
C ASP A 286 11.13 19.53 -6.76
N ARG A 287 9.91 19.09 -6.45
CA ARG A 287 8.69 19.42 -7.21
C ARG A 287 7.92 20.62 -6.66
N GLY A 288 8.40 21.24 -5.58
CA GLY A 288 7.71 22.36 -4.93
C GLY A 288 6.36 21.98 -4.30
N TRP A 289 6.14 20.71 -3.96
CA TRP A 289 4.94 20.25 -3.27
C TRP A 289 4.90 20.74 -1.82
N GLN A 290 3.69 21.01 -1.32
CA GLN A 290 3.54 21.45 0.07
C GLN A 290 3.90 20.33 1.03
N ILE A 291 4.58 20.64 2.13
CA ILE A 291 4.93 19.69 3.19
C ILE A 291 4.21 20.08 4.48
N ARG A 292 3.48 19.14 5.09
CA ARG A 292 2.82 19.30 6.40
C ARG A 292 3.33 18.22 7.36
N ASP A 293 3.92 18.59 8.49
CA ASP A 293 4.46 17.61 9.46
C ASP A 293 3.80 17.75 10.84
N PHE A 294 2.83 16.89 11.10
CA PHE A 294 2.04 16.86 12.33
C PHE A 294 2.71 16.07 13.47
N ARG A 295 3.83 15.40 13.20
CA ARG A 295 4.62 14.69 14.24
C ARG A 295 5.25 15.64 15.23
N SER A 296 5.53 16.87 14.81
CA SER A 296 6.16 17.93 15.60
C SER A 296 5.32 18.36 16.81
N GLY A 297 4.00 18.51 16.67
CA GLY A 297 3.10 18.92 17.76
C GLY A 297 3.08 17.95 18.95
N ARG A 298 3.25 16.64 18.71
CA ARG A 298 3.33 15.62 19.78
C ARG A 298 4.66 15.65 20.54
N LYS A 299 5.75 16.07 19.90
CA LYS A 299 7.05 16.26 20.60
C LYS A 299 6.96 17.41 21.60
N VAL A 300 6.34 18.52 21.21
CA VAL A 300 6.15 19.69 22.08
C VAL A 300 5.24 19.35 23.27
N ALA A 301 4.14 18.63 23.05
CA ALA A 301 3.25 18.20 24.13
C ALA A 301 3.93 17.26 25.15
N ARG A 302 4.78 16.32 24.70
CA ARG A 302 5.55 15.44 25.61
C ARG A 302 6.64 16.16 26.40
N ILE A 303 7.25 17.20 25.82
CA ILE A 303 8.26 18.03 26.49
C ILE A 303 7.61 19.06 27.43
N GLY A 304 6.37 19.48 27.12
CA GLY A 304 5.61 20.48 27.86
C GLY A 304 4.74 19.93 29.01
N VAL A 305 4.67 18.61 29.24
CA VAL A 305 4.15 18.08 30.51
C VAL A 305 5.19 18.42 31.58
N PRO A 306 4.93 19.36 32.50
CA PRO A 306 5.89 19.64 33.56
C PRO A 306 5.95 18.40 34.45
N SER A 307 7.16 17.95 34.76
CA SER A 307 7.50 16.83 35.63
C SER A 307 7.07 17.07 37.09
N VAL A 308 5.83 17.50 37.36
CA VAL A 308 5.30 17.75 38.70
C VAL A 308 5.17 16.44 39.49
N LEU A 309 5.09 15.29 38.81
CA LEU A 309 5.14 13.98 39.47
C LEU A 309 6.53 13.61 40.01
N GLY A 310 7.62 14.21 39.48
CA GLY A 310 8.98 13.93 39.96
C GLY A 310 9.36 14.71 41.22
N ALA A 311 8.87 15.95 41.36
CA ALA A 311 9.18 16.80 42.52
C ALA A 311 8.35 16.42 43.76
N GLY A 312 7.10 15.95 43.57
CA GLY A 312 6.23 15.53 44.69
C GLY A 312 6.72 14.26 45.41
N ALA A 313 7.30 13.31 44.67
CA ALA A 313 7.80 12.05 45.23
C ALA A 313 9.03 12.24 46.15
N LEU A 314 9.90 13.19 45.83
CA LEU A 314 11.07 13.51 46.67
C LEU A 314 10.68 14.29 47.93
N ALA A 315 9.71 15.20 47.85
CA ALA A 315 9.23 15.93 49.03
C ALA A 315 8.50 15.02 50.03
N GLY A 316 7.70 14.06 49.54
CA GLY A 316 6.99 13.08 50.38
C GLY A 316 7.92 12.11 51.11
N ALA A 317 9.00 11.65 50.47
CA ALA A 317 9.96 10.74 51.07
C ALA A 317 10.78 11.39 52.20
N VAL A 318 11.13 12.67 52.07
CA VAL A 318 11.85 13.41 53.13
C VAL A 318 10.95 13.66 54.35
N ALA A 319 9.67 14.00 54.14
CA ALA A 319 8.73 14.20 55.23
C ALA A 319 8.45 12.90 56.02
N ALA A 320 8.28 11.77 55.33
CA ALA A 320 8.08 10.47 55.96
C ALA A 320 9.33 9.98 56.73
N GLY A 321 10.53 10.21 56.19
CA GLY A 321 11.79 9.84 56.85
C GLY A 321 12.09 10.64 58.12
N VAL A 322 11.69 11.92 58.17
CA VAL A 322 11.84 12.77 59.36
C VAL A 322 10.83 12.41 60.45
N ALA A 323 9.61 12.01 60.07
CA ALA A 323 8.59 11.57 61.02
C ALA A 323 8.91 10.21 61.68
N TYR A 324 9.55 9.29 60.95
CA TYR A 324 9.94 7.98 61.48
C TYR A 324 11.10 8.03 62.48
N ARG A 325 11.95 9.07 62.45
CA ARG A 325 13.07 9.27 63.40
C ARG A 325 12.67 9.92 64.73
N ARG A 326 11.41 10.29 64.92
CA ARG A 326 10.90 10.96 66.14
C ARG A 326 9.92 10.10 66.97
N ARG A 327 9.82 8.81 66.69
CA ARG A 327 9.18 7.81 67.56
C ARG A 327 10.25 6.83 68.05
#